data_AF-A0A4R6RDI9-F1
#
_entry.id   AF-A0A4R6RDI9-F1
#
_cell.length_a   1.000
_cell.length_b   1.000
_cell.length_c   1.000
_cell.angle_alpha   90.00
_cell.angle_beta   90.00
_cell.angle_gamma   90.00
#
_symmetry.space_group_name_H-M   'P 1'
#
loop_
_entity.id
_entity.type
_entity.pdbx_description
1 polymer ?
#
loop_
_entity_poly.entity_id
_entity_poly.type
_entity_poly.pdbx_seq_one_letter_code
_entity_poly.pdbx_strand_id
1 'polypeptide(L)'
;MESWGGYLYLSADRERTGVERRSMHGLKLKGALTDPVAGVSAFELTVCSDPRACASSGDVPAIGSWLKAKPVLNGLVMLAEREFDLVLALAVGGKLASISVSFQKPHYGHGLITRVDFSSEVLGE
;
A
#
# COMPACT_ATOMS: atom_id res chain seq x y z
N MET A 1 -12.97 0.51 19.14
CA MET A 1 -13.33 1.38 18.01
C MET A 1 -12.23 1.20 16.98
N GLU A 2 -12.54 0.72 15.78
CA GLU A 2 -11.52 0.49 14.74
C GLU A 2 -10.84 1.83 14.38
N SER A 3 -9.52 1.89 14.55
CA SER A 3 -8.72 3.13 14.38
C SER A 3 -8.26 3.37 12.94
N TRP A 4 -8.76 2.58 11.99
CA TRP A 4 -8.34 2.60 10.60
C TRP A 4 -9.51 2.26 9.66
N GLY A 5 -9.37 2.64 8.39
CA GLY A 5 -10.39 2.38 7.37
C GLY A 5 -9.83 2.55 5.96
N GLY A 6 -10.64 2.16 4.97
CA GLY A 6 -10.26 2.17 3.56
C GLY A 6 -11.27 2.90 2.68
N TYR A 7 -10.80 3.45 1.55
CA TYR A 7 -11.67 3.91 0.47
C TYR A 7 -11.09 3.57 -0.90
N LEU A 8 -11.99 3.30 -1.85
CA LEU A 8 -11.64 3.17 -3.25
C LEU A 8 -11.48 4.57 -3.86
N TYR A 9 -10.46 4.75 -4.68
CA TYR A 9 -10.30 5.94 -5.48
C TYR A 9 -9.88 5.60 -6.91
N LEU A 10 -10.16 6.54 -7.82
CA LEU A 10 -9.76 6.48 -9.21
C LEU A 10 -8.79 7.63 -9.46
N SER A 11 -7.64 7.32 -10.05
CA SER A 11 -6.67 8.35 -10.46
C SER A 11 -6.29 8.17 -11.92
N ALA A 12 -5.99 9.29 -12.58
CA ALA A 12 -5.32 9.27 -13.86
C ALA A 12 -3.81 9.34 -13.62
N ASP A 13 -3.05 8.38 -14.14
CA ASP A 13 -1.60 8.51 -14.24
C ASP A 13 -1.21 9.02 -15.63
N ARG A 14 -0.15 9.84 -15.68
CA ARG A 14 0.41 10.35 -16.92
C ARG A 14 1.69 9.59 -17.22
N GLU A 15 1.67 8.77 -18.28
CA GLU A 15 2.92 8.20 -18.77
C GLU A 15 3.92 9.30 -19.16
N ARG A 16 5.18 9.13 -18.76
CA ARG A 16 6.28 10.08 -18.99
C ARG A 16 6.49 10.42 -20.48
N THR A 17 5.93 9.63 -21.40
CA THR A 17 6.11 9.72 -22.85
C THR A 17 4.84 10.01 -23.65
N GLY A 18 3.67 10.22 -23.03
CA GLY A 18 2.40 10.32 -23.79
C GLY A 18 1.23 11.04 -23.12
N VAL A 19 0.13 11.14 -23.89
CA VAL A 19 -1.20 11.66 -23.49
C VAL A 19 -2.17 10.50 -23.21
N GLU A 20 -1.67 9.29 -22.96
CA GLU A 20 -2.55 8.19 -22.55
C GLU A 20 -2.94 8.40 -21.09
N ARG A 21 -4.24 8.67 -20.87
CA ARG A 21 -4.86 8.59 -19.55
C ARG A 21 -5.02 7.10 -19.21
N ARG A 22 -4.20 6.59 -18.29
CA ARG A 22 -4.51 5.32 -17.62
C ARG A 22 -5.34 5.59 -16.38
N SER A 23 -6.54 5.02 -16.34
CA SER A 23 -7.33 4.93 -15.12
C SER A 23 -6.70 3.87 -14.22
N MET A 24 -6.21 4.28 -13.06
CA MET A 24 -5.80 3.34 -12.00
C MET A 24 -6.91 3.24 -10.97
N HIS A 25 -7.26 2.00 -10.63
CA HIS A 25 -8.03 1.68 -9.43
C HIS A 25 -7.06 1.62 -8.25
N GLY A 26 -7.40 2.32 -7.18
CA GLY A 26 -6.60 2.30 -5.98
C GLY A 26 -7.48 2.09 -4.74
N LEU A 27 -6.98 1.25 -3.84
CA LEU A 27 -7.47 1.12 -2.48
C LEU A 27 -6.54 1.89 -1.56
N LYS A 28 -7.09 2.85 -0.83
CA LYS A 28 -6.32 3.65 0.12
C LYS A 28 -6.70 3.26 1.54
N LEU A 29 -5.71 2.78 2.29
CA LEU A 29 -5.84 2.28 3.65
C LEU A 29 -5.15 3.29 4.57
N LYS A 30 -5.86 3.76 5.60
CA LYS A 30 -5.32 4.76 6.53
C LYS A 30 -5.75 4.49 7.95
N GLY A 31 -4.89 4.82 8.90
CA GLY A 31 -5.19 4.65 10.32
C GLY A 31 -4.19 5.33 11.22
N ALA A 32 -4.58 5.53 12.47
CA ALA A 32 -3.67 5.96 13.52
C ALA A 32 -2.95 4.75 14.14
N LEU A 33 -1.66 4.91 14.45
CA LEU A 33 -0.93 3.95 15.27
C LEU A 33 -1.44 4.09 16.71
N THR A 34 -1.67 2.96 17.38
CA THR A 34 -2.01 2.96 18.81
C THR A 34 -0.86 3.55 19.63
N ASP A 35 0.36 3.16 19.27
CA ASP A 35 1.60 3.59 19.90
C ASP A 35 2.49 4.25 18.85
N PRO A 36 2.58 5.59 18.85
CA PRO A 36 3.48 6.31 17.96
C PRO A 36 4.94 5.91 18.18
N VAL A 37 5.66 5.62 17.10
CA VAL A 37 7.08 5.21 17.15
C VAL A 37 7.94 6.23 16.41
N ALA A 38 8.99 6.72 17.08
CA ALA A 38 10.00 7.61 16.48
C ALA A 38 9.42 8.84 15.74
N GLY A 39 8.29 9.38 16.18
CA GLY A 39 7.61 10.53 15.56
C GLY A 39 6.68 10.17 14.38
N VAL A 40 6.39 8.88 14.18
CA VAL A 40 5.33 8.38 13.29
C VAL A 40 4.10 8.10 14.13
N SER A 41 2.96 8.69 13.78
CA SER A 41 1.70 8.55 14.54
C SER A 41 0.54 7.96 13.73
N ALA A 42 0.70 7.86 12.41
CA ALA A 42 -0.32 7.31 11.53
C ALA A 42 0.33 6.67 10.30
N PHE A 43 -0.48 5.91 9.55
CA PHE A 43 -0.08 5.35 8.27
C PHE A 43 -1.10 5.68 7.18
N GLU A 44 -0.60 5.70 5.95
CA GLU A 44 -1.37 5.79 4.74
C GLU A 44 -0.72 4.87 3.70
N LEU A 45 -1.40 3.77 3.36
CA LEU A 45 -0.95 2.81 2.37
C LEU A 45 -1.87 2.86 1.16
N THR A 46 -1.28 3.19 0.03
CA THR A 46 -1.95 3.16 -1.27
C THR A 46 -1.64 1.84 -1.94
N VAL A 47 -2.67 1.09 -2.30
CA VAL A 47 -2.58 -0.19 -3.02
C VAL A 47 -3.23 0.02 -4.38
N CYS A 48 -2.54 -0.23 -5.48
CA CYS A 48 -3.11 -0.06 -6.82
C CYS A 48 -2.67 -1.18 -7.76
N SER A 49 -3.46 -1.40 -8.80
CA SER A 49 -3.10 -2.29 -9.89
C SER A 49 -2.13 -1.61 -10.86
N ASP A 50 -0.99 -2.23 -11.15
CA ASP A 50 -0.09 -1.84 -12.25
C ASP A 50 0.25 -3.09 -13.10
N PRO A 51 -0.05 -3.11 -14.41
CA PRO A 51 0.35 -4.22 -15.28
C PRO A 51 1.88 -4.45 -15.35
N ARG A 52 2.69 -3.49 -14.89
CA ARG A 52 4.15 -3.61 -14.78
C ARG A 52 4.63 -4.18 -13.44
N ALA A 53 3.74 -4.40 -12.47
CA ALA A 53 4.09 -4.86 -11.12
C ALA A 53 4.87 -6.19 -11.11
N CYS A 54 4.73 -7.03 -12.14
CA CYS A 54 5.46 -8.30 -12.28
C CYS A 54 6.94 -8.14 -12.67
N ALA A 55 7.41 -6.94 -12.98
CA ALA A 55 8.76 -6.69 -13.48
C ALA A 55 9.55 -5.78 -12.53
N SER A 56 10.06 -6.31 -11.40
CA SER A 56 11.06 -5.58 -10.62
C SER A 56 12.44 -5.78 -11.25
N SER A 57 13.04 -4.71 -11.78
CA SER A 57 14.40 -4.74 -12.38
C SER A 57 15.50 -4.30 -11.41
N GLY A 58 15.23 -4.26 -10.10
CA GLY A 58 16.18 -3.83 -9.08
C GLY A 58 16.83 -5.01 -8.35
N ASP A 59 17.98 -4.76 -7.72
CA ASP A 59 18.73 -5.77 -6.94
C ASP A 59 17.93 -6.33 -5.75
N VAL A 60 16.93 -5.57 -5.29
CA VAL A 60 16.01 -5.96 -4.23
C VAL A 60 14.62 -6.15 -4.85
N PRO A 61 14.02 -7.34 -4.80
CA PRO A 61 12.65 -7.53 -5.21
C PRO A 61 11.73 -6.74 -4.26
N ALA A 62 11.01 -5.79 -4.83
CA ALA A 62 10.13 -4.89 -4.09
C ALA A 62 8.78 -4.81 -4.79
N ILE A 63 7.72 -4.84 -4.00
CA ILE A 63 6.33 -4.70 -4.45
C ILE A 63 5.78 -3.29 -4.20
N GLY A 64 6.61 -2.43 -3.61
CA GLY A 64 6.22 -1.09 -3.22
C GLY A 64 7.33 -0.29 -2.58
N SER A 65 7.00 0.92 -2.16
CA SER A 65 7.93 1.79 -1.44
C SER A 65 7.22 2.72 -0.47
N TRP A 66 7.92 3.08 0.61
CA TRP A 66 7.59 4.24 1.43
C TRP A 66 8.02 5.51 0.71
N LEU A 67 7.06 6.40 0.49
CA LEU A 67 7.23 7.71 -0.12
C LEU A 67 7.62 8.76 0.92
N LYS A 68 7.19 8.55 2.18
CA LYS A 68 7.45 9.43 3.31
C LYS A 68 7.32 8.66 4.61
N ALA A 69 8.25 8.87 5.55
CA ALA A 69 8.21 8.17 6.83
C ALA A 69 7.52 8.95 7.97
N LYS A 70 7.60 10.29 7.99
CA LYS A 70 7.11 11.12 9.11
C LYS A 70 6.28 12.32 8.63
N PRO A 71 5.28 12.78 9.40
CA PRO A 71 4.73 12.17 10.62
C PRO A 71 3.76 11.01 10.34
N VAL A 72 3.34 10.89 9.07
CA VAL A 72 2.51 9.80 8.56
C VAL A 72 3.40 8.94 7.66
N LEU A 73 3.41 7.63 7.93
CA LEU A 73 4.08 6.66 7.09
C LEU A 73 3.25 6.47 5.82
N ASN A 74 3.68 7.10 4.73
CA ASN A 74 2.98 7.10 3.45
C ASN A 74 3.68 6.16 2.48
N GLY A 75 2.97 5.16 1.98
CA GLY A 75 3.51 4.14 1.10
C GLY A 75 2.61 3.84 -0.10
N LEU A 76 3.24 3.23 -1.10
CA LEU A 76 2.61 2.74 -2.32
C LEU A 76 2.99 1.28 -2.52
N VAL A 77 2.00 0.43 -2.77
CA VAL A 77 2.15 -0.96 -3.20
C VAL A 77 1.48 -1.10 -4.56
N MET A 78 2.21 -1.69 -5.50
CA MET A 78 1.72 -1.96 -6.85
C MET A 78 1.57 -3.46 -7.02
N LEU A 79 0.36 -3.89 -7.33
CA LEU A 79 -0.01 -5.29 -7.50
C LEU A 79 -0.36 -5.57 -8.96
N ALA A 80 -0.25 -6.81 -9.39
CA ALA A 80 -0.88 -7.23 -10.63
C ALA A 80 -2.42 -7.09 -10.49
N GLU A 81 -3.12 -6.91 -11.60
CA GLU A 81 -4.58 -6.67 -11.61
C GLU A 81 -5.35 -7.76 -10.83
N ARG A 82 -5.03 -9.04 -11.05
CA ARG A 82 -5.66 -10.16 -10.34
C ARG A 82 -5.40 -10.15 -8.84
N GLU A 83 -4.20 -9.74 -8.42
CA GLU A 83 -3.85 -9.65 -7.00
C GLU A 83 -4.62 -8.51 -6.33
N PHE A 84 -4.71 -7.36 -7.02
CA PHE A 84 -5.52 -6.23 -6.58
C PHE A 84 -7.00 -6.59 -6.43
N ASP A 85 -7.57 -7.33 -7.39
CA ASP A 85 -8.98 -7.76 -7.33
C ASP A 85 -9.28 -8.62 -6.10
N LEU A 86 -8.36 -9.51 -5.71
CA LEU A 86 -8.50 -10.34 -4.49
C LEU A 86 -8.50 -9.47 -3.23
N VAL A 87 -7.61 -8.49 -3.14
CA VAL A 87 -7.54 -7.54 -2.02
C VAL A 87 -8.80 -6.69 -1.97
N LEU A 88 -9.27 -6.21 -3.12
CA LEU A 88 -10.50 -5.41 -3.21
C LEU A 88 -11.72 -6.23 -2.80
N ALA A 89 -11.80 -7.50 -3.19
CA ALA A 89 -12.87 -8.40 -2.76
C ALA A 89 -12.90 -8.59 -1.24
N LEU A 90 -11.73 -8.76 -0.60
CA LEU A 90 -11.63 -8.81 0.87
C LEU A 90 -12.11 -7.50 1.52
N ALA A 91 -11.67 -6.35 1.00
CA ALA A 91 -12.04 -5.05 1.54
C ALA A 91 -13.54 -4.75 1.38
N VAL A 92 -14.10 -4.92 0.18
CA VAL A 92 -15.53 -4.68 -0.10
C VAL A 92 -16.43 -5.67 0.64
N GLY A 93 -15.96 -6.91 0.82
CA GLY A 93 -16.65 -7.92 1.64
C GLY A 93 -16.63 -7.63 3.14
N GLY A 94 -15.98 -6.56 3.60
CA GLY A 94 -15.79 -6.27 5.02
C GLY A 94 -14.96 -7.34 5.74
N LYS A 95 -14.09 -8.03 5.00
CA LYS A 95 -13.26 -9.14 5.49
C LYS A 95 -11.79 -8.76 5.62
N LEU A 96 -11.36 -7.57 5.23
CA LEU A 96 -9.98 -7.14 5.47
C LEU A 96 -9.83 -6.73 6.94
N ALA A 97 -9.29 -7.63 7.76
CA ALA A 97 -9.17 -7.47 9.21
C ALA A 97 -7.77 -7.00 9.66
N SER A 98 -6.72 -7.37 8.93
CA SER A 98 -5.36 -6.94 9.23
C SER A 98 -4.48 -6.80 8.01
N ILE A 99 -3.43 -5.98 8.16
CA ILE A 99 -2.42 -5.72 7.14
C ILE A 99 -1.05 -5.80 7.81
N SER A 100 -0.14 -6.59 7.24
CA SER A 100 1.25 -6.66 7.67
C SER A 100 2.16 -6.20 6.55
N VAL A 101 3.19 -5.41 6.87
CA VAL A 101 4.11 -4.86 5.87
C VAL A 101 5.54 -5.13 6.31
N SER A 102 6.31 -5.82 5.47
CA SER A 102 7.76 -5.95 5.63
C SER A 102 8.47 -5.01 4.67
N PHE A 103 9.45 -4.28 5.18
CA PHE A 103 10.16 -3.27 4.41
C PHE A 103 11.61 -3.13 4.86
N GLN A 104 12.46 -2.68 3.95
CA GLN A 104 13.83 -2.32 4.28
C GLN A 104 13.85 -1.07 5.16
N LYS A 105 14.84 -0.99 6.07
CA LYS A 105 15.05 0.20 6.90
C LYS A 105 15.05 1.46 6.01
N PRO A 106 14.13 2.41 6.24
CA PRO A 106 14.07 3.60 5.39
C PRO A 106 15.35 4.45 5.53
N HIS A 107 15.94 4.83 4.40
CA HIS A 107 17.02 5.82 4.31
C HIS A 107 16.44 7.14 3.79
N TYR A 108 16.67 8.23 4.52
CA TYR A 108 16.08 9.56 4.24
C TYR A 108 14.55 9.58 4.11
N GLY A 109 13.86 8.65 4.81
CA GLY A 109 12.39 8.56 4.79
C GLY A 109 11.82 7.78 3.61
N HIS A 110 12.68 7.19 2.76
CA HIS A 110 12.32 6.29 1.67
C HIS A 110 12.80 4.87 1.97
N GLY A 111 11.99 3.86 1.66
CA GLY A 111 12.35 2.46 1.87
C GLY A 111 11.54 1.54 0.97
N LEU A 112 12.10 0.40 0.58
CA LEU A 112 11.42 -0.57 -0.27
C LEU A 112 10.54 -1.49 0.58
N ILE A 113 9.31 -1.72 0.11
CA ILE A 113 8.39 -2.71 0.67
C ILE A 113 8.64 -4.02 -0.06
N THR A 114 9.03 -5.05 0.68
CA THR A 114 9.37 -6.37 0.13
C THR A 114 8.22 -7.36 0.23
N ARG A 115 7.32 -7.16 1.20
CA ARG A 115 6.13 -8.00 1.39
C ARG A 115 5.00 -7.21 2.01
N VAL A 116 3.79 -7.53 1.57
CA VAL A 116 2.54 -7.11 2.21
C VAL A 116 1.64 -8.33 2.34
N ASP A 117 1.00 -8.48 3.49
CA ASP A 117 -0.03 -9.48 3.73
C ASP A 117 -1.34 -8.76 4.01
N PHE A 118 -2.40 -9.17 3.31
CA PHE A 118 -3.78 -8.73 3.55
C PHE A 118 -4.54 -9.93 4.11
N SER A 119 -5.07 -9.83 5.32
CA SER A 119 -5.67 -10.98 6.01
C SER A 119 -7.08 -10.68 6.49
N SER A 120 -7.91 -11.74 6.52
CA SER A 120 -9.21 -11.75 7.19
C SER A 120 -9.16 -12.15 8.65
N GLU A 121 -7.98 -12.51 9.12
CA GLU A 121 -7.73 -12.80 10.53
C GLU A 121 -7.17 -11.54 11.20
N VAL A 122 -7.64 -11.29 12.42
CA VAL A 122 -7.02 -10.30 13.29
C VAL A 122 -5.67 -10.88 13.72
N LEU A 123 -4.60 -10.11 13.60
CA LEU A 123 -3.30 -10.49 14.17
C LEU A 123 -3.51 -10.70 15.68
N GLY A 124 -3.36 -11.95 16.14
CA GLY A 124 -3.46 -12.29 17.55
C GLY A 124 -2.39 -11.56 18.36
N GLU A 125 -2.78 -11.06 19.53
CA GLU A 125 -1.90 -10.45 20.54
C GLU A 125 -0.81 -11.41 21.03
#